data_AF-A0A1V3SUU1-F1
#
_entry.id   AF-A0A1V3SUU1-F1
#
_cell.length_a   1.000
_cell.length_b   1.000
_cell.length_c   1.000
_cell.angle_alpha   90.00
_cell.angle_beta   90.00
_cell.angle_gamma   90.00
#
_symmetry.space_group_name_H-M   'P 1'
#
loop_
_entity.id
_entity.type
_entity.pdbx_description
1 polymer ?
#
loop_
_entity_poly.entity_id
_entity_poly.type
_entity_poly.pdbx_seq_one_letter_code
_entity_poly.pdbx_strand_id
1 'polypeptide(L)' 'MKKNPDDDNSRLDELFRLLSAGEISRSQFEEATGQEWWWGDILEGLGKRILPYPIVEPKWTEAQRKLADEVF' A
#
# COMPACT_ATOMS: atom_id res chain seq x y z
N MET A 1 1.39 29.08 -9.79
CA MET A 1 0.37 28.57 -8.84
C MET A 1 1.11 28.07 -7.61
N LYS A 2 0.84 28.60 -6.41
CA LYS A 2 1.38 28.03 -5.17
C LYS A 2 0.47 26.87 -4.78
N LYS A 3 1.02 25.65 -4.69
CA LYS A 3 0.27 24.50 -4.15
C LYS A 3 -0.13 24.81 -2.70
N ASN A 4 -1.39 24.58 -2.35
CA ASN A 4 -1.82 24.66 -0.97
C ASN A 4 -1.28 23.43 -0.22
N PRO A 5 -0.61 23.60 0.93
CA PRO A 5 -0.07 22.49 1.71
C PRO A 5 -1.16 21.52 2.22
N ASP A 6 -2.40 21.99 2.34
CA ASP A 6 -3.55 21.17 2.72
C ASP A 6 -3.92 20.13 1.64
N ASP A 7 -3.71 20.44 0.35
CA ASP A 7 -4.00 19.53 -0.76
C ASP A 7 -2.99 18.38 -0.84
N ASP A 8 -1.71 18.66 -0.56
CA ASP A 8 -0.66 17.64 -0.60
C ASP A 8 -0.81 16.64 0.57
N ASN A 9 -1.25 17.11 1.76
CA ASN A 9 -1.57 16.23 2.88
C ASN A 9 -2.82 15.38 2.60
N SER A 10 -3.87 15.98 2.01
CA SER A 10 -5.09 15.25 1.63
C SER A 10 -4.80 14.14 0.60
N ARG A 11 -3.93 14.42 -0.37
CA ARG A 11 -3.51 13.42 -1.36
C ARG A 11 -2.69 12.30 -0.75
N LEU A 12 -1.76 12.60 0.15
CA LEU A 12 -0.95 11.58 0.81
C LEU A 12 -1.80 10.65 1.67
N ASP A 13 -2.78 11.20 2.38
CA ASP A 13 -3.73 10.42 3.19
C ASP A 13 -4.52 9.42 2.34
N GLU A 14 -4.96 9.83 1.15
CA GLU A 14 -5.65 8.94 0.22
C GLU A 14 -4.75 7.81 -0.26
N LEU A 15 -3.50 8.10 -0.61
CA LEU A 15 -2.54 7.09 -1.04
C LEU A 15 -2.28 6.04 0.05
N PHE A 16 -2.21 6.45 1.32
CA PHE A 16 -2.10 5.50 2.43
C PHE A 16 -3.33 4.61 2.59
N ARG A 17 -4.55 5.13 2.34
CA ARG A 17 -5.78 4.33 2.36
C ARG A 17 -5.79 3.28 1.25
N LEU A 18 -5.47 3.69 0.02
CA LEU A 18 -5.39 2.79 -1.13
C LEU A 18 -4.35 1.68 -0.90
N LEU A 19 -3.18 2.04 -0.37
CA LEU A 19 -2.14 1.08 -0.03
C LEU A 19 -2.60 0.11 1.06
N SER A 20 -3.21 0.62 2.12
CA SER A 20 -3.75 -0.18 3.24
C SER A 20 -4.82 -1.18 2.79
N ALA A 21 -5.70 -0.76 1.88
CA ALA A 21 -6.73 -1.60 1.27
C ALA A 21 -6.17 -2.63 0.27
N GLY A 22 -4.90 -2.54 -0.09
CA GLY A 22 -4.27 -3.39 -1.10
C GLY A 22 -4.69 -3.06 -2.54
N GLU A 23 -5.32 -1.90 -2.76
CA GLU A 23 -5.75 -1.43 -4.08
C GLU A 23 -4.56 -0.97 -4.94
N ILE A 24 -3.49 -0.52 -4.30
CA ILE A 24 -2.21 -0.20 -4.94
C ILE A 24 -1.07 -0.95 -4.27
N SER A 25 -0.05 -1.28 -5.05
CA SER A 25 1.20 -1.82 -4.53
C SER A 25 2.08 -0.72 -3.92
N ARG A 26 3.11 -1.12 -3.17
CA ARG A 26 4.16 -0.20 -2.71
C ARG A 26 4.81 0.58 -3.86
N SER A 27 5.10 -0.09 -4.99
CA SER A 27 5.73 0.58 -6.13
C SER A 27 4.84 1.66 -6.73
N GLN A 28 3.52 1.40 -6.81
CA GLN A 28 2.55 2.39 -7.27
C GLN A 28 2.39 3.56 -6.28
N PHE A 29 2.48 3.29 -4.97
CA PHE A 29 2.51 4.32 -3.94
C PHE A 29 3.75 5.22 -4.05
N GLU A 30 4.94 4.64 -4.25
CA GLU A 30 6.20 5.38 -4.43
C GLU A 30 6.18 6.23 -5.72
N GLU A 31 5.66 5.69 -6.82
CA GLU A 31 5.44 6.45 -8.06
C GLU A 31 4.47 7.62 -7.86
N ALA A 32 3.35 7.40 -7.17
CA ALA A 32 2.32 8.43 -6.95
C ALA A 32 2.77 9.54 -5.99
N THR A 33 3.67 9.22 -5.05
CA THR A 33 4.28 10.20 -4.14
C THR A 33 5.53 10.87 -4.74
N GLY A 34 6.11 10.29 -5.79
CA GLY A 34 7.29 10.82 -6.46
C GLY A 34 8.59 10.62 -5.70
N GLN A 35 8.63 9.69 -4.74
CA GLN A 35 9.83 9.36 -3.96
C GLN A 35 9.85 7.89 -3.55
N GLU A 36 11.05 7.36 -3.31
CA GLU A 36 11.21 6.07 -2.66
C GLU A 36 10.90 6.21 -1.16
N TRP A 37 10.18 5.23 -0.61
CA TRP A 37 9.82 5.22 0.81
C TRP A 37 10.49 4.06 1.51
N TRP A 38 11.04 4.29 2.69
CA TRP A 38 11.44 3.18 3.54
C TRP A 38 10.20 2.49 4.11
N TRP A 39 10.24 1.15 4.20
CA TRP A 39 9.07 0.38 4.63
C TRP A 39 8.61 0.75 6.04
N GLY A 40 9.54 1.05 6.96
CA GLY A 40 9.18 1.49 8.31
C GLY A 40 8.44 2.83 8.34
N ASP A 41 8.79 3.77 7.43
CA ASP A 41 8.09 5.06 7.31
C ASP A 41 6.65 4.87 6.82
N ILE A 42 6.44 3.91 5.91
CA ILE A 42 5.11 3.52 5.45
C ILE A 42 4.30 2.96 6.63
N LEU A 43 4.88 2.04 7.41
CA LEU A 43 4.20 1.44 8.57
C LEU A 43 3.86 2.50 9.63
N GLU A 44 4.78 3.42 9.92
CA GLU A 44 4.53 4.54 10.83
C GLU A 44 3.41 5.45 10.28
N GLY A 45 3.42 5.72 8.97
CA GLY A 45 2.41 6.51 8.29
C GLY A 45 1.01 5.89 8.36
N LEU A 46 0.91 4.56 8.23
CA LEU A 46 -0.33 3.80 8.43
C LEU A 46 -0.79 3.86 9.88
N GLY A 47 0.13 3.68 10.83
CA GLY A 47 -0.16 3.75 12.27
C GLY A 47 -0.71 5.10 12.70
N LYS A 48 -0.11 6.20 12.24
CA LYS A 48 -0.58 7.57 12.50
C LYS A 48 -2.00 7.83 11.98
N ARG A 49 -2.43 7.09 10.94
CA ARG A 49 -3.74 7.21 10.30
C ARG A 49 -4.76 6.19 10.81
N ILE A 50 -4.37 5.31 11.73
CA ILE A 50 -5.22 4.22 12.25
C ILE A 50 -5.71 3.33 11.08
N LEU A 51 -4.83 3.07 10.12
CA LEU A 51 -5.10 2.20 8.98
C LEU A 51 -4.51 0.80 9.23
N PRO A 52 -5.20 -0.27 8.79
CA PRO A 52 -4.65 -1.61 8.88
C PRO A 52 -3.40 -1.74 8.02
N TYR A 53 -2.49 -2.63 8.42
CA TYR A 53 -1.36 -2.97 7.56
C TYR A 53 -1.85 -3.72 6.33
N PRO A 54 -1.29 -3.44 5.14
CA PRO A 54 -1.67 -4.15 3.94
C PRO A 54 -1.43 -5.64 4.13
N ILE A 55 -2.48 -6.43 3.91
CA ILE A 55 -2.36 -7.88 3.86
C ILE A 55 -1.70 -8.18 2.53
N VAL A 56 -0.39 -8.45 2.57
CA VAL A 56 0.30 -9.04 1.42
C VAL A 56 -0.16 -10.49 1.36
N GLU A 57 -1.34 -10.75 0.80
CA GLU A 57 -1.69 -12.12 0.46
C GLU A 57 -0.56 -12.64 -0.41
N PRO A 58 0.14 -13.72 0.00
CA PRO A 58 1.21 -14.26 -0.81
C PRO A 58 0.60 -14.59 -2.16
N LYS A 59 1.12 -14.02 -3.25
CA LYS A 59 0.66 -14.41 -4.59
C LYS A 59 0.97 -15.88 -4.75
N TRP A 60 -0.06 -16.71 -4.64
CA TRP A 60 0.07 -18.15 -4.82
C TRP A 60 0.62 -18.39 -6.22
N THR A 61 1.76 -19.06 -6.31
CA THR A 61 2.28 -19.56 -7.58
C THR A 61 1.27 -20.52 -8.19
N GLU A 62 1.33 -20.72 -9.51
CA GLU A 62 0.47 -21.70 -10.19
C GLU A 62 0.63 -23.10 -9.56
N ALA A 63 1.85 -23.48 -9.18
CA ALA A 63 2.13 -24.71 -8.45
C ALA A 63 1.45 -24.77 -7.08
N GLN A 64 1.46 -23.67 -6.32
CA GLN A 64 0.79 -23.61 -5.00
C GLN A 64 -0.73 -23.68 -5.14
N ARG A 65 -1.32 -23.05 -6.16
CA ARG A 65 -2.78 -23.15 -6.43
C ARG A 65 -3.17 -24.58 -6.76
N LYS A 66 -2.41 -25.20 -7.67
CA LYS A 66 -2.65 -26.58 -8.09
C LYS A 66 -2.55 -27.57 -6.93
N LEU A 67 -1.61 -27.34 -6.02
CA LEU A 67 -1.47 -28.16 -4.80
C LEU A 67 -2.65 -27.98 -3.83
N ALA A 68 -3.19 -26.77 -3.69
CA ALA A 68 -4.38 -26.56 -2.86
C ALA A 68 -5.62 -27.23 -3.44
N ASP A 69 -5.85 -27.10 -4.75
CA ASP A 69 -6.99 -27.72 -5.45
C ASP A 69 -6.96 -29.27 -5.39
N GLU A 70 -5.79 -29.88 -5.21
CA GLU A 70 -5.64 -31.34 -5.08
C GLU A 70 -5.84 -31.84 -3.63
N VAL A 71 -5.67 -30.98 -2.62
CA VAL A 71 -5.62 -31.38 -1.20
C VAL A 71 -6.89 -30.99 -0.43
N PHE A 72 -7.60 -29.95 -0.86
CA PHE A 72 -8.83 -29.43 -0.24
C PHE A 72 -10.02 -29.52 -1.18
#